data_AF-A0A5P8JQA4-F1
#
_entry.id   AF-A0A5P8JQA4-F1
#
_cell.length_a   1.000
_cell.length_b   1.000
_cell.length_c   1.000
_cell.angle_alpha   90.00
_cell.angle_beta   90.00
_cell.angle_gamma   90.00
#
_symmetry.space_group_name_H-M   'P 1'
#
loop_
_entity.id
_entity.type
_entity.pdbx_description
1 polymer ?
#
loop_
_entity_poly.entity_id
_entity_poly.type
_entity_poly.pdbx_seq_one_letter_code
_entity_poly.pdbx_strand_id
1 'polypeptide(L)'
;MKPEFMIGTIFKHFRIERKISLRAAAQGLTASTISRFENGQVDISADAAKALMVNIGMDAEELDYLRDTSFPDPFSAFVRGDLAEIRTAAEIFLASRPITPLTRLIHTVLPLLTSDEPPTARLKQQLANLLAHPLLWGNVEATILLAVLPQASSEFKRLIWQRIAKQSVERPNWQHLTVAISALVLISHDDGPLLPMIHQDLKQILAQNKLSTRNIVTKPLLIAASRLSVNDNIGELVYQLQQVNANQMADFLASVQSKHALPKKSWHNPSLQDNHKLSLEIVPNEEIISGQAIAKLRKQRGLTIDETIGDWNVSTQSRFETGKISLGFTKLLTLLDTLLIPLARAVVGQDAVTSFEHLQHHLADMGELIEQHTKADFFNLVQQFVDDHRNLPPALLAMQTYAVKSSIARFAQPICETPEEITPSISTKTQQIVIDYVSRLEWISHLDALLLKMILPGVTEPYIESLTLAILPKIKPGSPGESEFYQKSSFLTYGPLYLQKGELLRTVAEFLTYHQRFDADWRVQRGCAYAHLLCETFNQPTPETNQRAIEFGKAFKSLIAYQDAPFVPDRWIQFAIDRDYKKLEH
;
A
#
# COMPACT_ATOMS: atom_id res chain seq x y z
N MET A 1 -17.11 24.51 -2.95
CA MET A 1 -15.87 24.79 -3.70
C MET A 1 -14.89 25.47 -2.76
N LYS A 2 -13.86 24.76 -2.29
CA LYS A 2 -12.66 25.42 -1.74
C LYS A 2 -11.90 26.07 -2.90
N PRO A 3 -11.12 27.15 -2.69
CA PRO A 3 -10.40 27.82 -3.78
C PRO A 3 -9.59 26.77 -4.53
N GLU A 4 -9.66 26.79 -5.87
CA GLU A 4 -8.84 25.94 -6.73
C GLU A 4 -7.38 26.06 -6.30
N PHE A 5 -6.88 25.08 -5.54
CA PHE A 5 -5.46 24.94 -5.34
C PHE A 5 -4.88 24.56 -6.69
N MET A 6 -4.41 25.55 -7.44
CA MET A 6 -3.62 25.32 -8.65
C MET A 6 -2.49 24.35 -8.29
N ILE A 7 -2.30 23.30 -9.10
CA ILE A 7 -1.36 22.20 -8.80
C ILE A 7 0.03 22.74 -8.45
N GLY A 8 0.51 23.77 -9.14
CA GLY A 8 1.79 24.40 -8.82
C GLY A 8 1.89 24.99 -7.41
N THR A 9 0.79 25.47 -6.83
CA THR A 9 0.76 25.97 -5.45
C THR A 9 1.01 24.85 -4.44
N ILE A 10 0.52 23.63 -4.70
CA ILE A 10 0.79 22.44 -3.87
C ILE A 10 2.29 22.14 -3.88
N PHE A 11 2.91 22.11 -5.06
CA PHE A 11 4.36 21.91 -5.24
C PHE A 11 5.18 22.99 -4.52
N LYS A 12 4.78 24.25 -4.66
CA LYS A 12 5.42 25.39 -4.00
C LYS A 12 5.37 25.24 -2.48
N HIS A 13 4.21 24.90 -1.94
CA HIS A 13 4.01 24.74 -0.51
C HIS A 13 4.92 23.63 0.03
N PHE A 14 4.87 22.44 -0.57
CA PHE A 14 5.70 21.29 -0.19
C PHE A 14 7.20 21.61 -0.28
N ARG A 15 7.64 22.30 -1.34
CA ARG A 15 9.02 22.75 -1.50
C ARG A 15 9.46 23.70 -0.38
N ILE A 16 8.63 24.69 -0.04
CA ILE A 16 8.92 25.71 0.98
C ILE A 16 8.94 25.10 2.39
N GLU A 17 8.02 24.17 2.68
CA GLU A 17 8.01 23.41 3.94
C GLU A 17 9.34 22.70 4.13
N ARG A 18 9.84 22.03 3.08
CA ARG A 18 11.13 21.31 3.08
C ARG A 18 12.37 22.19 2.97
N LYS A 19 12.20 23.52 2.91
CA LYS A 19 13.28 24.50 2.74
C LYS A 19 14.15 24.25 1.51
N ILE A 20 13.56 23.69 0.45
CA ILE A 20 14.25 23.46 -0.81
C ILE A 20 14.23 24.75 -1.62
N SER A 21 15.41 25.24 -2.01
CA SER A 21 15.50 26.45 -2.85
C SER A 21 14.90 26.17 -4.23
N LEU A 22 14.36 27.22 -4.89
CA LEU A 22 13.87 27.09 -6.26
C LEU A 22 14.96 26.57 -7.22
N ARG A 23 16.22 26.97 -7.01
CA ARG A 23 17.36 26.50 -7.82
C ARG A 23 17.58 24.99 -7.69
N ALA A 24 17.47 24.45 -6.48
CA ALA A 24 17.59 23.01 -6.24
C ALA A 24 16.39 22.24 -6.80
N ALA A 25 15.17 22.75 -6.58
CA ALA A 25 13.96 22.12 -7.12
C ALA A 25 13.91 22.11 -8.67
N ALA A 26 14.50 23.13 -9.31
CA ALA A 26 14.52 23.26 -10.76
C ALA A 26 15.69 22.53 -11.43
N GLN A 27 16.37 21.60 -10.77
CA GLN A 27 17.49 20.90 -11.36
C GLN A 27 17.06 20.00 -12.53
N GLY A 28 17.80 20.07 -13.64
CA GLY A 28 17.40 19.42 -14.90
C GLY A 28 16.19 20.09 -15.57
N LEU A 29 15.68 21.17 -14.98
CA LEU A 29 14.51 21.94 -15.41
C LEU A 29 14.88 23.42 -15.53
N THR A 30 13.93 24.25 -15.97
CA THR A 30 14.14 25.70 -16.04
C THR A 30 13.54 26.39 -14.81
N ALA A 31 14.37 27.05 -14.00
CA ALA A 31 13.93 27.69 -12.75
C ALA A 31 12.83 28.75 -12.96
N SER A 32 12.87 29.51 -14.05
CA SER A 32 11.80 30.45 -14.38
C SER A 32 10.48 29.73 -14.70
N THR A 33 10.54 28.59 -15.42
CA THR A 33 9.35 27.77 -15.70
C THR A 33 8.77 27.19 -14.42
N ILE A 34 9.61 26.64 -13.53
CA ILE A 34 9.15 26.11 -12.23
C ILE A 34 8.56 27.22 -11.37
N SER A 35 9.18 28.39 -11.32
CA SER A 35 8.61 29.54 -10.60
C SER A 35 7.25 29.95 -11.14
N ARG A 36 7.09 30.02 -12.46
CA ARG A 36 5.81 30.37 -13.08
C ARG A 36 4.76 29.29 -12.81
N PHE A 37 5.13 28.02 -12.88
CA PHE A 37 4.25 26.90 -12.53
C PHE A 37 3.80 26.98 -11.07
N GLU A 38 4.74 27.13 -10.14
CA GLU A 38 4.48 27.25 -8.70
C GLU A 38 3.58 28.43 -8.31
N ASN A 39 3.50 29.45 -9.18
CA ASN A 39 2.63 30.61 -9.02
C ASN A 39 1.36 30.53 -9.91
N GLY A 40 1.06 29.38 -10.51
CA GLY A 40 -0.14 29.15 -11.32
C GLY A 40 -0.16 29.86 -12.67
N GLN A 41 0.99 30.32 -13.17
CA GLN A 41 1.08 31.13 -14.39
C GLN A 41 1.27 30.31 -15.67
N VAL A 42 1.78 29.08 -15.55
CA VAL A 42 1.96 28.13 -16.67
C VAL A 42 1.74 26.71 -16.17
N ASP A 43 1.33 25.81 -17.06
CA ASP A 43 1.42 24.38 -16.83
C ASP A 43 2.79 23.85 -17.29
N ILE A 44 3.19 22.67 -16.82
CA ILE A 44 4.43 21.98 -17.22
C ILE A 44 4.12 20.62 -17.83
N SER A 45 5.07 20.00 -18.54
CA SER A 45 4.89 18.62 -19.01
C SER A 45 4.85 17.64 -17.84
N ALA A 46 4.26 16.46 -18.07
CA ALA A 46 4.28 15.36 -17.10
C ALA A 46 5.71 14.98 -16.69
N ASP A 47 6.66 14.92 -17.64
CA ASP A 47 8.08 14.62 -17.35
C ASP A 47 8.72 15.67 -16.45
N ALA A 48 8.43 16.96 -16.71
CA ALA A 48 8.93 18.04 -15.87
C ALA A 48 8.32 18.01 -14.47
N ALA A 49 7.05 17.63 -14.35
CA ALA A 49 6.39 17.44 -13.06
C ALA A 49 6.98 16.26 -12.29
N LYS A 50 7.22 15.11 -12.95
CA LYS A 50 7.87 13.93 -12.37
C LYS A 50 9.27 14.27 -11.85
N ALA A 51 10.08 14.95 -12.65
CA ALA A 51 11.40 15.43 -12.24
C ALA A 51 11.32 16.41 -11.06
N LEU A 52 10.35 17.33 -11.07
CA LEU A 52 10.15 18.27 -9.96
C LEU A 52 9.72 17.54 -8.68
N MET A 53 8.80 16.57 -8.76
CA MET A 53 8.37 15.70 -7.66
C MET A 53 9.57 15.01 -7.01
N VAL A 54 10.46 14.44 -7.82
CA VAL A 54 11.72 13.86 -7.36
C VAL A 54 12.59 14.90 -6.66
N ASN A 55 12.84 16.06 -7.30
CA ASN A 55 13.71 17.10 -6.74
C ASN A 55 13.21 17.68 -5.41
N ILE A 56 11.90 17.61 -5.13
CA ILE A 56 11.31 18.06 -3.86
C ILE A 56 11.02 16.91 -2.88
N GLY A 57 11.19 15.65 -3.31
CA GLY A 57 10.88 14.45 -2.54
C GLY A 57 9.39 14.25 -2.27
N MET A 58 8.54 14.57 -3.25
CA MET A 58 7.10 14.30 -3.24
C MET A 58 6.86 13.03 -4.07
N ASP A 59 6.25 12.01 -3.49
CA ASP A 59 5.77 10.86 -4.25
C ASP A 59 4.32 11.04 -4.70
N ALA A 60 3.84 10.11 -5.52
CA ALA A 60 2.50 10.20 -6.08
C ALA A 60 1.38 9.93 -5.07
N GLU A 61 1.64 9.12 -4.05
CA GLU A 61 0.68 8.86 -2.98
C GLU A 61 0.43 10.13 -2.17
N GLU A 62 1.50 10.88 -1.89
CA GLU A 62 1.42 12.18 -1.25
C GLU A 62 0.66 13.21 -2.10
N LEU A 63 0.93 13.26 -3.40
CA LEU A 63 0.22 14.18 -4.29
C LEU A 63 -1.29 13.85 -4.40
N ASP A 64 -1.66 12.57 -4.48
CA ASP A 64 -3.05 12.15 -4.49
C ASP A 64 -3.77 12.51 -3.17
N TYR A 65 -3.09 12.36 -2.03
CA TYR A 65 -3.60 12.79 -0.73
C TYR A 65 -3.81 14.30 -0.66
N LEU A 66 -2.81 15.10 -1.05
CA LEU A 66 -2.90 16.58 -1.02
C LEU A 66 -3.96 17.14 -1.98
N ARG A 67 -4.30 16.39 -3.05
CA ARG A 67 -5.35 16.74 -4.00
C ARG A 67 -6.76 16.29 -3.59
N ASP A 68 -6.88 15.42 -2.58
CA ASP A 68 -8.15 14.82 -2.15
C ASP A 68 -8.89 14.12 -3.31
N THR A 69 -8.13 13.35 -4.12
CA THR A 69 -8.63 12.71 -5.35
C THR A 69 -8.86 11.21 -5.26
N SER A 70 -8.48 10.59 -4.14
CA SER A 70 -8.59 9.16 -3.95
C SER A 70 -10.02 8.71 -3.62
N PHE A 71 -10.49 7.69 -4.33
CA PHE A 71 -11.74 7.01 -3.98
C PHE A 71 -11.61 6.34 -2.60
N PRO A 72 -12.63 6.40 -1.72
CA PRO A 72 -12.53 5.90 -0.35
C PRO A 72 -12.20 4.41 -0.29
N ASP A 73 -11.31 4.02 0.62
CA ASP A 73 -10.98 2.61 0.89
C ASP A 73 -12.19 1.89 1.53
N PRO A 74 -12.74 0.83 0.90
CA PRO A 74 -13.90 0.15 1.44
C PRO A 74 -13.57 -0.91 2.51
N PHE A 75 -12.31 -1.34 2.66
CA PHE A 75 -12.01 -2.59 3.35
C PHE A 75 -12.22 -2.51 4.86
N SER A 76 -11.83 -1.41 5.52
CA SER A 76 -11.99 -1.29 6.98
C SER A 76 -13.46 -1.33 7.39
N ALA A 77 -14.32 -0.59 6.70
CA ALA A 77 -15.77 -0.64 6.94
C ALA A 77 -16.36 -2.02 6.58
N PHE A 78 -15.87 -2.66 5.52
CA PHE A 78 -16.30 -4.01 5.15
C PHE A 78 -15.99 -5.06 6.22
N VAL A 79 -14.79 -5.03 6.80
CA VAL A 79 -14.37 -5.94 7.88
C VAL A 79 -15.24 -5.75 9.13
N ARG A 80 -15.65 -4.51 9.44
CA ARG A 80 -16.64 -4.23 10.51
C ARG A 80 -18.06 -4.69 10.17
N GLY A 81 -18.36 -4.96 8.91
CA GLY A 81 -19.72 -5.20 8.42
C GLY A 81 -20.56 -3.94 8.20
N ASP A 82 -19.94 -2.75 8.17
CA ASP A 82 -20.64 -1.48 7.93
C ASP A 82 -20.67 -1.12 6.44
N LEU A 83 -21.56 -1.78 5.69
CA LEU A 83 -21.73 -1.54 4.26
C LEU A 83 -22.36 -0.17 3.96
N ALA A 84 -23.04 0.44 4.94
CA ALA A 84 -23.65 1.77 4.82
C ALA A 84 -22.59 2.87 4.85
N GLU A 85 -21.53 2.71 5.65
CA GLU A 85 -20.38 3.61 5.66
C GLU A 85 -19.66 3.63 4.29
N ILE A 86 -19.42 2.45 3.70
CA ILE A 86 -18.81 2.33 2.36
C ILE A 86 -19.64 3.11 1.34
N ARG A 87 -20.96 2.89 1.34
CA ARG A 87 -21.89 3.56 0.43
C ARG A 87 -21.86 5.07 0.62
N THR A 88 -21.95 5.53 1.87
CA THR A 88 -21.99 6.97 2.20
C THR A 88 -20.70 7.66 1.78
N ALA A 89 -19.54 7.08 2.08
CA ALA A 89 -18.24 7.63 1.67
C ALA A 89 -18.13 7.74 0.14
N ALA A 90 -18.56 6.70 -0.59
CA ALA A 90 -18.55 6.71 -2.05
C ALA A 90 -19.52 7.74 -2.64
N GLU A 91 -20.72 7.90 -2.08
CA GLU A 91 -21.69 8.91 -2.51
C GLU A 91 -21.17 10.33 -2.27
N ILE A 92 -20.53 10.60 -1.12
CA ILE A 92 -19.88 11.88 -0.82
C ILE A 92 -18.78 12.17 -1.84
N PHE A 93 -17.92 11.18 -2.12
CA PHE A 93 -16.86 11.32 -3.11
C PHE A 93 -17.43 11.69 -4.49
N LEU A 94 -18.44 10.94 -4.97
CA LEU A 94 -19.02 11.14 -6.29
C LEU A 94 -19.82 12.45 -6.41
N ALA A 95 -20.42 12.96 -5.33
CA ALA A 95 -21.18 14.21 -5.34
C ALA A 95 -20.34 15.43 -5.75
N SER A 96 -19.02 15.35 -5.59
CA SER A 96 -18.07 16.40 -5.99
C SER A 96 -17.53 16.27 -7.41
N ARG A 97 -17.96 15.25 -8.18
CA ARG A 97 -17.34 14.85 -9.45
C ARG A 97 -18.30 15.02 -10.65
N PRO A 98 -17.76 15.18 -11.87
CA PRO A 98 -18.58 15.20 -13.08
C PRO A 98 -19.37 13.90 -13.28
N ILE A 99 -20.57 14.03 -13.84
CA ILE A 99 -21.39 12.89 -14.25
C ILE A 99 -20.88 12.36 -15.59
N THR A 100 -20.26 11.18 -15.56
CA THR A 100 -19.76 10.44 -16.72
C THR A 100 -20.47 9.08 -16.81
N PRO A 101 -20.37 8.32 -17.90
CA PRO A 101 -20.84 6.93 -17.91
C PRO A 101 -20.27 6.08 -16.77
N LEU A 102 -18.99 6.29 -16.42
CA LEU A 102 -18.32 5.58 -15.35
C LEU A 102 -18.91 5.94 -13.98
N THR A 103 -19.05 7.24 -13.65
CA THR A 103 -19.63 7.63 -12.35
C THR A 103 -21.10 7.26 -12.23
N ARG A 104 -21.88 7.29 -13.33
CA ARG A 104 -23.26 6.77 -13.37
C ARG A 104 -23.33 5.27 -13.11
N LEU A 105 -22.41 4.50 -13.68
CA LEU A 105 -22.34 3.06 -13.44
C LEU A 105 -22.05 2.79 -11.95
N ILE A 106 -21.11 3.51 -11.34
CA ILE A 106 -20.80 3.37 -9.92
C ILE A 106 -22.02 3.74 -9.06
N HIS A 107 -22.69 4.88 -9.33
CA HIS A 107 -23.95 5.24 -8.65
C HIS A 107 -25.03 4.16 -8.73
N THR A 108 -25.08 3.41 -9.83
CA THR A 108 -26.03 2.29 -9.99
C THR A 108 -25.66 1.09 -9.12
N VAL A 109 -24.36 0.90 -8.83
CA VAL A 109 -23.84 -0.21 -8.03
C VAL A 109 -23.95 0.06 -6.53
N LEU A 110 -23.77 1.29 -6.07
CA LEU A 110 -23.71 1.61 -4.63
C LEU A 110 -24.91 1.13 -3.81
N PRO A 111 -26.18 1.21 -4.28
CA PRO A 111 -27.32 0.66 -3.54
C PRO A 111 -27.25 -0.85 -3.31
N LEU A 112 -26.51 -1.60 -4.12
CA LEU A 112 -26.34 -3.05 -3.98
C LEU A 112 -25.52 -3.43 -2.75
N LEU A 113 -24.70 -2.52 -2.20
CA LEU A 113 -23.98 -2.76 -0.95
C LEU A 113 -24.92 -3.10 0.22
N THR A 114 -26.13 -2.55 0.21
CA THR A 114 -27.12 -2.70 1.28
C THR A 114 -28.38 -3.43 0.82
N SER A 115 -28.34 -4.09 -0.35
CA SER A 115 -29.49 -4.77 -0.95
C SER A 115 -29.26 -6.28 -1.02
N ASP A 116 -30.34 -7.04 -0.84
CA ASP A 116 -30.35 -8.48 -1.11
C ASP A 116 -30.69 -8.81 -2.57
N GLU A 117 -30.99 -7.80 -3.39
CA GLU A 117 -31.36 -7.99 -4.79
C GLU A 117 -30.13 -8.31 -5.67
N PRO A 118 -30.23 -9.32 -6.55
CA PRO A 118 -29.16 -9.60 -7.50
C PRO A 118 -29.06 -8.50 -8.56
N PRO A 119 -27.85 -8.18 -9.04
CA PRO A 119 -27.65 -7.25 -10.16
C PRO A 119 -28.36 -7.76 -11.42
N THR A 120 -28.94 -6.85 -12.20
CA THR A 120 -29.60 -7.19 -13.47
C THR A 120 -28.62 -7.82 -14.48
N ALA A 121 -29.13 -8.60 -15.43
CA ALA A 121 -28.33 -9.17 -16.51
C ALA A 121 -27.50 -8.11 -17.27
N ARG A 122 -28.12 -6.97 -17.57
CA ARG A 122 -27.47 -5.82 -18.21
C ARG A 122 -26.35 -5.24 -17.35
N LEU A 123 -26.62 -4.98 -16.07
CA LEU A 123 -25.63 -4.42 -15.15
C LEU A 123 -24.41 -5.34 -15.04
N LYS A 124 -24.62 -6.66 -14.87
CA LYS A 124 -23.51 -7.63 -14.85
C LYS A 124 -22.68 -7.61 -16.12
N GLN A 125 -23.29 -7.49 -17.29
CA GLN A 125 -22.52 -7.41 -18.53
C GLN A 125 -21.67 -6.12 -18.58
N GLN A 126 -22.22 -4.99 -18.13
CA GLN A 126 -21.45 -3.73 -18.03
C GLN A 126 -20.28 -3.86 -17.05
N LEU A 127 -20.50 -4.47 -15.89
CA LEU A 127 -19.47 -4.69 -14.89
C LEU A 127 -18.41 -5.71 -15.35
N ALA A 128 -18.82 -6.77 -16.06
CA ALA A 128 -17.89 -7.76 -16.63
C ALA A 128 -16.96 -7.12 -17.66
N ASN A 129 -17.44 -6.11 -18.41
CA ASN A 129 -16.61 -5.35 -19.33
C ASN A 129 -15.66 -4.39 -18.59
N LEU A 130 -16.15 -3.67 -17.57
CA LEU A 130 -15.33 -2.76 -16.76
C LEU A 130 -14.22 -3.52 -16.02
N LEU A 131 -14.55 -4.68 -15.45
CA LEU A 131 -13.67 -5.55 -14.68
C LEU A 131 -12.94 -6.56 -15.58
N ALA A 132 -12.71 -6.24 -16.86
CA ALA A 132 -12.00 -7.14 -17.76
C ALA A 132 -10.49 -7.19 -17.47
N HIS A 133 -9.90 -6.08 -17.02
CA HIS A 133 -8.46 -5.91 -16.91
C HIS A 133 -8.06 -5.57 -15.47
N PRO A 134 -7.60 -6.54 -14.67
CA PRO A 134 -7.35 -6.34 -13.24
C PRO A 134 -6.18 -5.41 -12.92
N LEU A 135 -5.17 -5.30 -13.77
CA LEU A 135 -3.88 -4.71 -13.39
C LEU A 135 -3.96 -3.39 -12.58
N LEU A 136 -4.79 -2.43 -13.00
CA LEU A 136 -4.93 -1.12 -12.34
C LEU A 136 -6.22 -0.96 -11.55
N TRP A 137 -6.82 -2.05 -11.08
CA TRP A 137 -7.92 -1.95 -10.13
C TRP A 137 -7.50 -1.18 -8.87
N GLY A 138 -8.44 -0.55 -8.21
CA GLY A 138 -8.24 0.16 -6.97
C GLY A 138 -9.50 0.10 -6.12
N ASN A 139 -9.71 1.15 -5.33
CA ASN A 139 -10.81 1.18 -4.39
C ASN A 139 -12.18 1.19 -5.08
N VAL A 140 -12.29 1.73 -6.30
CA VAL A 140 -13.52 1.68 -7.11
C VAL A 140 -13.91 0.23 -7.40
N GLU A 141 -13.00 -0.57 -7.94
CA GLU A 141 -13.28 -1.97 -8.25
C GLU A 141 -13.49 -2.79 -6.99
N ALA A 142 -12.72 -2.54 -5.92
CA ALA A 142 -12.96 -3.17 -4.63
C ALA A 142 -14.39 -2.93 -4.15
N THR A 143 -14.88 -1.68 -4.15
CA THR A 143 -16.27 -1.36 -3.78
C THR A 143 -17.28 -2.04 -4.69
N ILE A 144 -17.05 -2.08 -6.00
CA ILE A 144 -17.92 -2.79 -6.95
C ILE A 144 -17.98 -4.27 -6.63
N LEU A 145 -16.84 -4.92 -6.38
CA LEU A 145 -16.77 -6.34 -6.06
C LEU A 145 -17.52 -6.65 -4.76
N LEU A 146 -17.33 -5.84 -3.72
CA LEU A 146 -18.02 -6.00 -2.44
C LEU A 146 -19.53 -5.84 -2.57
N ALA A 147 -19.99 -4.92 -3.42
CA ALA A 147 -21.41 -4.71 -3.68
C ALA A 147 -22.07 -5.84 -4.48
N VAL A 148 -21.32 -6.44 -5.41
CA VAL A 148 -21.91 -7.26 -6.48
C VAL A 148 -21.67 -8.74 -6.27
N LEU A 149 -20.48 -9.14 -5.82
CA LEU A 149 -20.12 -10.57 -5.68
C LEU A 149 -21.06 -11.36 -4.76
N PRO A 150 -21.52 -10.85 -3.59
CA PRO A 150 -22.42 -11.61 -2.73
C PRO A 150 -23.68 -12.08 -3.47
N GLN A 151 -24.27 -11.19 -4.27
CA GLN A 151 -25.49 -11.51 -4.99
C GLN A 151 -25.25 -11.84 -6.46
N ALA A 152 -24.03 -12.08 -6.94
CA ALA A 152 -23.70 -12.33 -8.35
C ALA A 152 -23.96 -13.77 -8.84
N SER A 153 -24.16 -13.92 -10.16
CA SER A 153 -24.39 -15.22 -10.80
C SER A 153 -23.12 -16.05 -10.79
N SER A 154 -23.26 -17.37 -10.77
CA SER A 154 -22.16 -18.33 -10.88
C SER A 154 -21.18 -18.01 -12.01
N GLU A 155 -21.68 -17.66 -13.19
CA GLU A 155 -20.85 -17.32 -14.36
C GLU A 155 -20.02 -16.05 -14.14
N PHE A 156 -20.60 -15.05 -13.46
CA PHE A 156 -19.90 -13.80 -13.15
C PHE A 156 -18.85 -14.01 -12.08
N LYS A 157 -19.19 -14.76 -11.02
CA LYS A 157 -18.26 -15.13 -9.94
C LYS A 157 -17.04 -15.87 -10.48
N ARG A 158 -17.25 -16.90 -11.30
CA ARG A 158 -16.17 -17.66 -11.96
C ARG A 158 -15.32 -16.76 -12.86
N LEU A 159 -15.94 -15.92 -13.69
CA LEU A 159 -15.23 -15.02 -14.59
C LEU A 159 -14.33 -14.03 -13.82
N ILE A 160 -14.85 -13.42 -12.76
CA ILE A 160 -14.06 -12.49 -11.94
C ILE A 160 -12.92 -13.23 -11.23
N TRP A 161 -13.20 -14.40 -10.63
CA TRP A 161 -12.16 -15.19 -9.96
C TRP A 161 -11.02 -15.54 -10.91
N GLN A 162 -11.34 -16.08 -12.10
CA GLN A 162 -10.34 -16.45 -13.10
C GLN A 162 -9.41 -15.29 -13.46
N ARG A 163 -9.95 -14.07 -13.56
CA ARG A 163 -9.16 -12.87 -13.87
C ARG A 163 -8.22 -12.48 -12.72
N ILE A 164 -8.72 -12.41 -11.49
CA ILE A 164 -7.91 -11.97 -10.34
C ILE A 164 -6.90 -13.02 -9.90
N ALA A 165 -7.27 -14.31 -9.95
CA ALA A 165 -6.40 -15.41 -9.59
C ALA A 165 -5.22 -15.52 -10.57
N LYS A 166 -5.50 -15.51 -11.88
CA LYS A 166 -4.46 -15.45 -12.92
C LYS A 166 -3.52 -14.28 -12.67
N GLN A 167 -4.06 -13.08 -12.44
CA GLN A 167 -3.25 -11.88 -12.21
C GLN A 167 -2.37 -12.00 -10.96
N SER A 168 -2.88 -12.56 -9.88
CA SER A 168 -2.16 -12.76 -8.62
C SER A 168 -1.08 -13.84 -8.71
N VAL A 169 -1.28 -14.87 -9.53
CA VAL A 169 -0.28 -15.92 -9.80
C VAL A 169 0.85 -15.41 -10.69
N GLU A 170 0.51 -14.61 -11.71
CA GLU A 170 1.51 -13.98 -12.59
C GLU A 170 2.26 -12.85 -11.89
N ARG A 171 1.65 -12.21 -10.89
CA ARG A 171 2.22 -11.08 -10.14
C ARG A 171 2.01 -11.29 -8.63
N PRO A 172 2.92 -12.02 -7.96
CA PRO A 172 2.80 -12.39 -6.54
C PRO A 172 2.81 -11.24 -5.53
N ASN A 173 2.74 -9.97 -5.94
CA ASN A 173 2.64 -8.76 -5.10
C ASN A 173 1.40 -7.90 -5.42
N TRP A 174 0.54 -8.38 -6.32
CA TRP A 174 -0.56 -7.59 -6.85
C TRP A 174 -1.85 -7.77 -6.04
N GLN A 175 -2.35 -6.67 -5.44
CA GLN A 175 -3.69 -6.52 -4.85
C GLN A 175 -4.20 -7.68 -3.97
N HIS A 176 -3.35 -8.24 -3.13
CA HIS A 176 -3.75 -9.42 -2.36
C HIS A 176 -4.91 -9.20 -1.41
N LEU A 177 -5.15 -7.98 -0.94
CA LEU A 177 -6.30 -7.71 -0.08
C LEU A 177 -7.58 -7.88 -0.89
N THR A 178 -7.64 -7.31 -2.10
CA THR A 178 -8.73 -7.53 -3.06
C THR A 178 -8.91 -9.01 -3.37
N VAL A 179 -7.82 -9.74 -3.64
CA VAL A 179 -7.88 -11.18 -3.93
C VAL A 179 -8.42 -11.97 -2.74
N ALA A 180 -7.87 -11.74 -1.54
CA ALA A 180 -8.24 -12.49 -0.34
C ALA A 180 -9.68 -12.21 0.09
N ILE A 181 -10.10 -10.93 0.09
CA ILE A 181 -11.47 -10.54 0.42
C ILE A 181 -12.45 -11.07 -0.64
N SER A 182 -12.12 -10.98 -1.93
CA SER A 182 -12.95 -11.56 -2.99
C SER A 182 -13.10 -13.07 -2.81
N ALA A 183 -12.01 -13.79 -2.49
CA ALA A 183 -12.07 -15.22 -2.19
C ALA A 183 -13.04 -15.51 -1.04
N LEU A 184 -12.91 -14.80 0.09
CA LEU A 184 -13.76 -14.97 1.28
C LEU A 184 -15.26 -14.67 1.01
N VAL A 185 -15.54 -13.69 0.15
CA VAL A 185 -16.92 -13.41 -0.30
C VAL A 185 -17.43 -14.54 -1.20
N LEU A 186 -16.62 -15.02 -2.13
CA LEU A 186 -17.01 -16.05 -3.11
C LEU A 186 -17.23 -17.43 -2.49
N ILE A 187 -16.40 -17.85 -1.53
CA ILE A 187 -16.54 -19.14 -0.83
C ILE A 187 -17.84 -19.22 -0.01
N SER A 188 -18.47 -18.09 0.30
CA SER A 188 -19.72 -18.05 1.06
C SER A 188 -20.94 -18.47 0.24
N HIS A 189 -20.74 -19.08 -0.93
CA HIS A 189 -21.76 -19.54 -1.87
C HIS A 189 -21.48 -20.98 -2.34
N ASP A 190 -22.54 -21.76 -2.48
CA ASP A 190 -22.47 -23.15 -2.95
C ASP A 190 -22.41 -23.21 -4.50
N ASP A 191 -21.21 -23.01 -5.05
CA ASP A 191 -20.90 -23.19 -6.47
C ASP A 191 -19.82 -24.27 -6.59
N GLY A 192 -20.26 -25.51 -6.82
CA GLY A 192 -19.42 -26.72 -6.78
C GLY A 192 -18.13 -26.64 -7.63
N PRO A 193 -18.16 -26.09 -8.87
CA PRO A 193 -16.95 -25.86 -9.67
C PRO A 193 -16.03 -24.73 -9.17
N LEU A 194 -16.55 -23.73 -8.47
CA LEU A 194 -15.79 -22.54 -8.07
C LEU A 194 -14.87 -22.81 -6.87
N LEU A 195 -15.33 -23.56 -5.87
CA LEU A 195 -14.57 -23.80 -4.64
C LEU A 195 -13.23 -24.53 -4.89
N PRO A 196 -13.16 -25.63 -5.68
CA PRO A 196 -11.90 -26.29 -6.00
C PRO A 196 -10.93 -25.40 -6.77
N MET A 197 -11.45 -24.55 -7.67
CA MET A 197 -10.66 -23.57 -8.41
C MET A 197 -10.02 -22.55 -7.46
N ILE A 198 -10.83 -21.96 -6.55
CA ILE A 198 -10.32 -21.05 -5.51
C ILE A 198 -9.23 -21.73 -4.68
N HIS A 199 -9.46 -22.97 -4.24
CA HIS A 199 -8.49 -23.71 -3.43
C HIS A 199 -7.15 -23.86 -4.15
N GLN A 200 -7.18 -24.34 -5.40
CA GLN A 200 -5.98 -24.59 -6.20
C GLN A 200 -5.19 -23.30 -6.44
N ASP A 201 -5.86 -22.23 -6.86
CA ASP A 201 -5.23 -20.95 -7.15
C ASP A 201 -4.62 -20.34 -5.88
N LEU A 202 -5.35 -20.36 -4.76
CA LEU A 202 -4.82 -19.87 -3.48
C LEU A 202 -3.63 -20.68 -2.99
N LYS A 203 -3.62 -22.00 -3.20
CA LYS A 203 -2.46 -22.84 -2.88
C LYS A 203 -1.24 -22.44 -3.70
N GLN A 204 -1.41 -22.13 -4.99
CA GLN A 204 -0.34 -21.64 -5.85
C GLN A 204 0.17 -20.27 -5.40
N ILE A 205 -0.74 -19.33 -5.12
CA ILE A 205 -0.41 -17.98 -4.61
C ILE A 205 0.36 -18.07 -3.29
N LEU A 206 -0.10 -18.89 -2.34
CA LEU A 206 0.58 -19.11 -1.06
C LEU A 206 1.96 -19.77 -1.24
N ALA A 207 2.12 -20.66 -2.23
CA ALA A 207 3.38 -21.33 -2.52
C ALA A 207 4.41 -20.44 -3.25
N GLN A 208 3.97 -19.44 -4.01
CA GLN A 208 4.85 -18.43 -4.60
C GLN A 208 5.29 -17.39 -3.56
N ASN A 209 4.45 -17.11 -2.57
CA ASN A 209 4.72 -16.21 -1.46
C ASN A 209 5.58 -16.82 -0.33
N LYS A 210 6.60 -17.62 -0.69
CA LYS A 210 7.44 -18.36 0.27
C LYS A 210 8.30 -17.47 1.16
N LEU A 211 8.76 -16.31 0.67
CA LEU A 211 9.44 -15.33 1.50
C LEU A 211 8.42 -14.53 2.33
N SER A 212 8.27 -14.94 3.59
CA SER A 212 8.45 -14.07 4.75
C SER A 212 8.08 -12.58 4.60
N THR A 213 8.87 -11.80 3.85
CA THR A 213 8.82 -10.34 3.81
C THR A 213 7.67 -9.79 2.97
N ARG A 214 7.07 -10.62 2.12
CA ARG A 214 5.97 -10.26 1.23
C ARG A 214 4.63 -10.62 1.89
N ASN A 215 3.68 -9.68 1.86
CA ASN A 215 2.25 -9.99 2.03
C ASN A 215 1.80 -10.51 3.41
N ILE A 216 2.53 -10.19 4.48
CA ILE A 216 2.13 -10.49 5.88
C ILE A 216 0.68 -10.02 6.16
N VAL A 217 0.27 -8.90 5.56
CA VAL A 217 -1.05 -8.28 5.75
C VAL A 217 -2.20 -9.22 5.38
N THR A 218 -2.06 -9.97 4.30
CA THR A 218 -3.17 -10.71 3.69
C THR A 218 -3.06 -12.21 3.91
N LYS A 219 -1.93 -12.70 4.42
CA LYS A 219 -1.67 -14.12 4.62
C LYS A 219 -2.74 -14.82 5.47
N PRO A 220 -3.19 -14.29 6.62
CA PRO A 220 -4.29 -14.93 7.38
C PRO A 220 -5.58 -15.05 6.55
N LEU A 221 -5.94 -14.03 5.79
CA LEU A 221 -7.13 -14.02 4.93
C LEU A 221 -7.04 -15.07 3.82
N LEU A 222 -5.87 -15.17 3.16
CA LEU A 222 -5.63 -16.17 2.10
C LEU A 222 -5.65 -17.60 2.65
N ILE A 223 -5.07 -17.83 3.83
CA ILE A 223 -5.12 -19.13 4.53
C ILE A 223 -6.56 -19.48 4.88
N ALA A 224 -7.31 -18.54 5.45
CA ALA A 224 -8.71 -18.74 5.80
C ALA A 224 -9.55 -19.12 4.57
N ALA A 225 -9.40 -18.37 3.48
CA ALA A 225 -10.11 -18.64 2.23
C ALA A 225 -9.74 -20.01 1.64
N SER A 226 -8.46 -20.38 1.66
CA SER A 226 -7.99 -21.67 1.15
C SER A 226 -8.53 -22.85 1.97
N ARG A 227 -8.58 -22.74 3.31
CA ARG A 227 -9.16 -23.78 4.18
C ARG A 227 -10.68 -23.90 4.01
N LEU A 228 -11.40 -22.78 4.06
CA LEU A 228 -12.85 -22.79 3.91
C LEU A 228 -13.29 -23.28 2.52
N SER A 229 -12.50 -23.04 1.47
CA SER A 229 -12.81 -23.58 0.13
C SER A 229 -12.84 -25.12 0.03
N VAL A 230 -12.29 -25.82 1.02
CA VAL A 230 -12.37 -27.29 1.15
C VAL A 230 -13.16 -27.72 2.40
N ASN A 231 -14.01 -26.83 2.93
CA ASN A 231 -14.82 -27.03 4.14
C ASN A 231 -14.00 -27.34 5.41
N ASP A 232 -12.75 -26.89 5.48
CA ASP A 232 -11.91 -27.03 6.67
C ASP A 232 -12.18 -25.90 7.69
N ASN A 233 -11.89 -26.17 8.97
CA ASN A 233 -12.12 -25.26 10.08
C ASN A 233 -10.99 -24.21 10.21
N ILE A 234 -11.36 -22.95 10.45
CA ILE A 234 -10.42 -21.84 10.69
C ILE A 234 -10.38 -21.35 12.14
N GLY A 235 -11.02 -22.05 13.08
CA GLY A 235 -11.12 -21.66 14.48
C GLY A 235 -9.77 -21.48 15.18
N GLU A 236 -8.78 -22.30 14.85
CA GLU A 236 -7.40 -22.11 15.35
C GLU A 236 -6.78 -20.81 14.83
N LEU A 237 -7.02 -20.46 13.57
CA LEU A 237 -6.55 -19.19 12.99
C LEU A 237 -7.23 -17.98 13.65
N VAL A 238 -8.54 -18.07 13.90
CA VAL A 238 -9.31 -17.06 14.62
C VAL A 238 -8.77 -16.88 16.04
N TYR A 239 -8.54 -17.98 16.76
CA TYR A 239 -7.96 -17.96 18.09
C TYR A 239 -6.59 -17.29 18.11
N GLN A 240 -5.70 -17.65 17.17
CA GLN A 240 -4.37 -17.04 17.07
C GLN A 240 -4.43 -15.53 16.78
N LEU A 241 -5.38 -15.07 15.96
CA LEU A 241 -5.59 -13.64 15.72
C LEU A 241 -6.05 -12.92 17.00
N GLN A 242 -6.92 -13.53 17.80
CA GLN A 242 -7.33 -12.99 19.10
C GLN A 242 -6.16 -12.89 20.08
N GLN A 243 -5.29 -13.90 20.12
CA GLN A 243 -4.09 -13.90 20.98
C GLN A 243 -3.09 -12.79 20.63
N VAL A 244 -3.09 -12.31 19.38
CA VAL A 244 -2.28 -11.16 18.95
C VAL A 244 -3.06 -9.84 18.94
N ASN A 245 -4.25 -9.81 19.56
CA ASN A 245 -5.18 -8.67 19.63
C ASN A 245 -5.65 -8.14 18.26
N ALA A 246 -5.65 -8.97 17.23
CA ALA A 246 -6.25 -8.67 15.93
C ALA A 246 -7.75 -9.01 15.92
N ASN A 247 -8.49 -8.50 16.91
CA ASN A 247 -9.85 -8.92 17.22
C ASN A 247 -10.83 -8.64 16.07
N GLN A 248 -10.73 -7.48 15.40
CA GLN A 248 -11.65 -7.16 14.31
C GLN A 248 -11.49 -8.11 13.12
N MET A 249 -10.25 -8.49 12.83
CA MET A 249 -9.97 -9.49 11.80
C MET A 249 -10.46 -10.89 12.21
N ALA A 250 -10.29 -11.25 13.48
CA ALA A 250 -10.77 -12.52 14.02
C ALA A 250 -12.31 -12.62 13.96
N ASP A 251 -13.02 -11.58 14.39
CA ASP A 251 -14.48 -11.50 14.39
C ASP A 251 -15.03 -11.54 12.95
N PHE A 252 -14.38 -10.85 12.02
CA PHE A 252 -14.70 -10.92 10.60
C PHE A 252 -14.57 -12.36 10.06
N LEU A 253 -13.44 -13.03 10.31
CA LEU A 253 -13.23 -14.40 9.84
C LEU A 253 -14.21 -15.40 10.49
N ALA A 254 -14.51 -15.24 11.78
CA ALA A 254 -15.52 -16.05 12.46
C ALA A 254 -16.92 -15.86 11.84
N SER A 255 -17.27 -14.61 11.47
CA SER A 255 -18.51 -14.30 10.74
C SER A 255 -18.54 -14.94 9.36
N VAL A 256 -17.42 -14.92 8.62
CA VAL A 256 -17.31 -15.58 7.31
C VAL A 256 -17.49 -17.10 7.45
N GLN A 257 -16.81 -17.75 8.40
CA GLN A 257 -16.99 -19.20 8.65
C GLN A 257 -18.45 -19.55 8.97
N SER A 258 -19.10 -18.73 9.81
CA SER A 258 -20.51 -18.92 10.18
C SER A 258 -21.45 -18.79 8.97
N LYS A 259 -21.20 -17.82 8.08
CA LYS A 259 -21.97 -17.61 6.85
C LYS A 259 -21.72 -18.69 5.80
N HIS A 260 -20.49 -19.20 5.71
CA HIS A 260 -20.10 -20.27 4.79
C HIS A 260 -20.83 -21.59 5.09
N ALA A 261 -21.15 -21.86 6.35
CA ALA A 261 -21.92 -23.04 6.76
C ALA A 261 -23.40 -23.02 6.31
N LEU A 262 -23.90 -21.88 5.80
CA LEU A 262 -25.30 -21.75 5.39
C LEU A 262 -25.47 -22.02 3.88
N PRO A 263 -26.40 -22.90 3.48
CA PRO A 263 -26.67 -23.14 2.07
C PRO A 263 -27.27 -21.88 1.42
N LYS A 264 -26.67 -21.44 0.31
CA LYS A 264 -27.19 -20.33 -0.50
C LYS A 264 -27.51 -20.80 -1.90
N LYS A 265 -28.66 -20.36 -2.42
CA LYS A 265 -29.04 -20.63 -3.81
C LYS A 265 -28.08 -19.92 -4.76
N SER A 266 -27.49 -20.71 -5.65
CA SER A 266 -26.76 -20.20 -6.80
C SER A 266 -27.75 -19.87 -7.92
N TRP A 267 -27.48 -18.78 -8.62
CA TRP A 267 -28.31 -18.34 -9.74
C TRP A 267 -27.43 -18.17 -10.97
N HIS A 268 -28.02 -18.41 -12.13
CA HIS A 268 -27.29 -18.56 -13.38
C HIS A 268 -27.64 -17.46 -14.38
N ASN A 269 -26.63 -17.03 -15.12
CA ASN A 269 -26.75 -16.13 -16.25
C ASN A 269 -25.95 -16.67 -17.44
N PRO A 270 -26.49 -17.64 -18.19
CA PRO A 270 -25.80 -18.24 -19.32
C PRO A 270 -25.54 -17.26 -20.47
N SER A 271 -26.20 -16.09 -20.47
CA SER A 271 -26.00 -15.04 -21.47
C SER A 271 -24.80 -14.13 -21.22
N LEU A 272 -24.09 -14.30 -20.09
CA LEU A 272 -22.90 -13.48 -19.78
C LEU A 272 -21.79 -13.76 -20.80
N GLN A 273 -21.26 -12.70 -21.39
CA GLN A 273 -20.16 -12.77 -22.35
C GLN A 273 -18.86 -12.24 -21.75
N ASP A 274 -17.77 -12.97 -21.98
CA ASP A 274 -16.42 -12.48 -21.72
C ASP A 274 -15.92 -11.64 -22.90
N ASN A 275 -15.96 -10.32 -22.73
CA ASN A 275 -15.45 -9.37 -23.72
C ASN A 275 -14.01 -8.91 -23.43
N HIS A 276 -13.23 -9.72 -22.72
CA HIS A 276 -11.82 -9.44 -22.48
C HIS A 276 -11.05 -9.30 -23.82
N LYS A 277 -10.28 -8.21 -23.98
CA LYS A 277 -9.52 -7.92 -25.20
C LYS A 277 -8.03 -7.80 -24.90
N LEU A 278 -7.24 -8.76 -25.36
CA LEU A 278 -5.77 -8.75 -25.23
C LEU A 278 -5.14 -7.44 -25.73
N SER A 279 -5.69 -6.83 -26.78
CA SER A 279 -5.20 -5.56 -27.33
C SER A 279 -5.30 -4.37 -26.37
N LEU A 280 -6.10 -4.50 -25.31
CA LEU A 280 -6.26 -3.46 -24.30
C LEU A 280 -5.43 -3.73 -23.04
N GLU A 281 -4.72 -4.85 -22.95
CA GLU A 281 -3.86 -5.11 -21.78
C GLU A 281 -2.71 -4.11 -21.69
N ILE A 282 -2.41 -3.73 -20.45
CA ILE A 282 -1.22 -2.95 -20.11
C ILE A 282 -0.09 -3.96 -19.84
N VAL A 283 0.97 -3.90 -20.64
CA VAL A 283 2.09 -4.84 -20.50
C VAL A 283 2.98 -4.47 -19.32
N PRO A 284 3.74 -5.41 -18.74
CA PRO A 284 4.76 -5.08 -17.75
C PRO A 284 5.70 -3.99 -18.28
N ASN A 285 6.01 -2.99 -17.44
CA ASN A 285 6.89 -1.86 -17.75
C ASN A 285 6.36 -0.85 -18.79
N GLU A 286 5.09 -0.96 -19.21
CA GLU A 286 4.47 0.08 -20.05
C GLU A 286 4.34 1.39 -19.26
N GLU A 287 4.70 2.51 -19.90
CA GLU A 287 4.51 3.83 -19.31
C GLU A 287 3.01 4.18 -19.30
N ILE A 288 2.34 3.94 -18.17
CA ILE A 288 0.89 4.16 -17.96
C ILE A 288 0.51 5.63 -18.16
N ILE A 289 1.38 6.59 -17.83
CA ILE A 289 1.09 8.02 -18.05
C ILE A 289 1.28 8.44 -19.52
N SER A 290 1.77 7.54 -20.38
CA SER A 290 1.85 7.78 -21.82
C SER A 290 0.46 7.83 -22.46
N GLY A 291 0.33 8.58 -23.55
CA GLY A 291 -0.94 8.70 -24.24
C GLY A 291 -1.49 7.35 -24.74
N GLN A 292 -0.62 6.43 -25.18
CA GLN A 292 -1.05 5.12 -25.67
C GLN A 292 -1.66 4.25 -24.57
N ALA A 293 -1.02 4.23 -23.40
CA ALA A 293 -1.53 3.51 -22.24
C ALA A 293 -2.85 4.14 -21.74
N ILE A 294 -2.91 5.46 -21.65
CA ILE A 294 -4.14 6.18 -21.31
C ILE A 294 -5.28 5.88 -22.30
N ALA A 295 -4.98 5.75 -23.59
CA ALA A 295 -5.98 5.36 -24.60
C ALA A 295 -6.53 3.94 -24.34
N LYS A 296 -5.67 3.00 -23.93
CA LYS A 296 -6.10 1.66 -23.51
C LYS A 296 -6.99 1.76 -22.27
N LEU A 297 -6.55 2.45 -21.22
CA LEU A 297 -7.29 2.62 -19.98
C LEU A 297 -8.67 3.25 -20.20
N ARG A 298 -8.76 4.31 -21.00
CA ARG A 298 -10.04 4.91 -21.39
C ARG A 298 -10.99 3.89 -22.02
N LYS A 299 -10.48 3.06 -22.94
CA LYS A 299 -11.26 1.98 -23.57
C LYS A 299 -11.66 0.89 -22.58
N GLN A 300 -10.78 0.54 -21.62
CA GLN A 300 -11.11 -0.39 -20.53
C GLN A 300 -12.23 0.16 -19.64
N ARG A 301 -12.27 1.49 -19.40
CA ARG A 301 -13.36 2.18 -18.71
C ARG A 301 -14.65 2.34 -19.54
N GLY A 302 -14.62 1.93 -20.81
CA GLY A 302 -15.77 2.05 -21.72
C GLY A 302 -16.11 3.49 -22.09
N LEU A 303 -15.14 4.41 -22.01
CA LEU A 303 -15.35 5.83 -22.28
C LEU A 303 -14.91 6.20 -23.70
N THR A 304 -15.66 7.09 -24.33
CA THR A 304 -15.29 7.76 -25.58
C THR A 304 -14.26 8.87 -25.31
N ILE A 305 -13.63 9.39 -26.37
CA ILE A 305 -12.73 10.55 -26.24
C ILE A 305 -13.49 11.74 -25.65
N ASP A 306 -14.68 12.04 -26.17
CA ASP A 306 -15.51 13.17 -25.75
C ASP A 306 -15.85 13.14 -24.25
N GLU A 307 -16.00 11.95 -23.67
CA GLU A 307 -16.31 11.75 -22.25
C GLU A 307 -15.10 11.89 -21.31
N THR A 308 -13.90 12.07 -21.86
CA THR A 308 -12.65 12.23 -21.10
C THR A 308 -11.99 13.59 -21.24
N ILE A 309 -12.54 14.46 -22.07
CA ILE A 309 -11.99 15.79 -22.32
C ILE A 309 -12.31 16.71 -21.14
N GLY A 310 -11.26 17.37 -20.61
CA GLY A 310 -11.40 18.49 -19.68
C GLY A 310 -11.55 19.82 -20.42
N ASP A 311 -10.60 20.74 -20.21
CA ASP A 311 -10.57 22.07 -20.83
C ASP A 311 -9.89 22.10 -22.23
N TRP A 312 -9.68 20.95 -22.85
CA TRP A 312 -9.05 20.83 -24.18
C TRP A 312 -10.03 20.32 -25.24
N ASN A 313 -9.56 19.99 -26.44
CA ASN A 313 -10.41 19.51 -27.53
C ASN A 313 -10.06 18.08 -27.96
N VAL A 314 -10.98 17.46 -28.72
CA VAL A 314 -10.86 16.08 -29.24
C VAL A 314 -9.56 15.86 -29.99
N SER A 315 -9.14 16.84 -30.81
CA SER A 315 -7.91 16.75 -31.59
C SER A 315 -6.68 16.67 -30.70
N THR A 316 -6.63 17.46 -29.63
CA THR A 316 -5.56 17.40 -28.63
C THR A 316 -5.55 16.04 -27.93
N GLN A 317 -6.70 15.54 -27.46
CA GLN A 317 -6.79 14.22 -26.81
C GLN A 317 -6.32 13.10 -27.76
N SER A 318 -6.80 13.11 -29.00
CA SER A 318 -6.43 12.10 -30.01
C SER A 318 -4.93 12.15 -30.35
N ARG A 319 -4.35 13.34 -30.47
CA ARG A 319 -2.91 13.51 -30.72
C ARG A 319 -2.08 13.03 -29.52
N PHE A 320 -2.53 13.30 -28.30
CA PHE A 320 -1.88 12.77 -27.10
C PHE A 320 -1.95 11.24 -27.08
N GLU A 321 -3.15 10.67 -27.24
CA GLU A 321 -3.38 9.21 -27.23
C GLU A 321 -2.62 8.44 -28.34
N THR A 322 -2.23 9.14 -29.41
CA THR A 322 -1.41 8.60 -30.50
C THR A 322 0.09 8.89 -30.35
N GLY A 323 0.52 9.49 -29.23
CA GLY A 323 1.92 9.81 -28.94
C GLY A 323 2.48 10.98 -29.75
N LYS A 324 1.64 11.79 -30.40
CA LYS A 324 2.07 12.92 -31.27
C LYS A 324 2.37 14.19 -30.48
N ILE A 325 1.87 14.31 -29.25
CA ILE A 325 2.12 15.42 -28.33
C ILE A 325 2.18 14.89 -26.89
N SER A 326 2.84 15.63 -26.01
CA SER A 326 2.72 15.45 -24.56
C SER A 326 1.59 16.33 -24.03
N LEU A 327 0.84 15.82 -23.05
CA LEU A 327 -0.18 16.59 -22.35
C LEU A 327 0.46 17.36 -21.19
N GLY A 328 -0.08 18.54 -20.88
CA GLY A 328 0.29 19.27 -19.66
C GLY A 328 -0.06 18.46 -18.42
N PHE A 329 0.72 18.60 -17.35
CA PHE A 329 0.59 17.79 -16.15
C PHE A 329 -0.77 17.97 -15.48
N THR A 330 -1.26 19.21 -15.40
CA THR A 330 -2.59 19.48 -14.83
C THR A 330 -3.69 18.74 -15.61
N LYS A 331 -3.60 18.76 -16.95
CA LYS A 331 -4.57 18.06 -17.82
C LYS A 331 -4.46 16.54 -17.71
N LEU A 332 -3.24 16.00 -17.56
CA LEU A 332 -3.02 14.58 -17.29
C LEU A 332 -3.68 14.16 -15.97
N LEU A 333 -3.51 14.95 -14.91
CA LEU A 333 -4.16 14.69 -13.62
C LEU A 333 -5.68 14.73 -13.72
N THR A 334 -6.26 15.70 -14.44
CA THR A 334 -7.71 15.75 -14.72
C THR A 334 -8.19 14.52 -15.48
N LEU A 335 -7.39 14.03 -16.43
CA LEU A 335 -7.70 12.83 -17.20
C LEU A 335 -7.68 11.58 -16.30
N LEU A 336 -6.67 11.43 -15.44
CA LEU A 336 -6.59 10.36 -14.46
C LEU A 336 -7.78 10.37 -13.48
N ASP A 337 -8.17 11.55 -12.99
CA ASP A 337 -9.35 11.72 -12.14
C ASP A 337 -10.64 11.30 -12.86
N THR A 338 -10.77 11.63 -14.15
CA THR A 338 -11.93 11.24 -14.97
C THR A 338 -11.99 9.72 -15.19
N LEU A 339 -10.84 9.07 -15.26
CA LEU A 339 -10.70 7.61 -15.35
C LEU A 339 -10.82 6.91 -13.99
N LEU A 340 -10.89 7.67 -12.89
CA LEU A 340 -10.84 7.20 -11.50
C LEU A 340 -9.61 6.33 -11.22
N ILE A 341 -8.45 6.74 -11.72
CA ILE A 341 -7.17 6.08 -11.51
C ILE A 341 -6.28 7.04 -10.72
N PRO A 342 -5.94 6.74 -9.45
CA PRO A 342 -5.02 7.57 -8.68
C PRO A 342 -3.66 7.68 -9.39
N LEU A 343 -2.99 8.82 -9.27
CA LEU A 343 -1.65 8.98 -9.84
C LEU A 343 -0.70 7.92 -9.29
N ALA A 344 -0.77 7.62 -7.98
CA ALA A 344 0.02 6.58 -7.34
C ALA A 344 -0.09 5.24 -8.09
N ARG A 345 -1.30 4.86 -8.52
CA ARG A 345 -1.51 3.64 -9.32
C ARG A 345 -0.99 3.76 -10.75
N ALA A 346 -1.05 4.93 -11.35
CA ALA A 346 -0.55 5.18 -12.70
C ALA A 346 0.98 5.27 -12.76
N VAL A 347 1.66 5.63 -11.68
CA VAL A 347 3.14 5.70 -11.66
C VAL A 347 3.79 4.43 -11.09
N VAL A 348 3.00 3.51 -10.54
CA VAL A 348 3.49 2.18 -10.12
C VAL A 348 4.05 1.45 -11.33
N GLY A 349 5.37 1.23 -11.33
CA GLY A 349 6.09 0.48 -12.35
C GLY A 349 6.83 1.31 -13.41
N GLN A 350 7.05 2.61 -13.16
CA GLN A 350 7.52 3.53 -14.20
C GLN A 350 8.81 4.29 -13.93
N ASP A 351 9.68 3.80 -13.06
CA ASP A 351 11.10 4.15 -13.13
C ASP A 351 11.91 3.19 -12.29
N ALA A 352 12.82 2.46 -12.94
CA ALA A 352 13.80 1.59 -12.29
C ALA A 352 14.70 2.30 -11.26
N VAL A 353 14.65 3.64 -11.18
CA VAL A 353 15.60 4.45 -10.40
C VAL A 353 14.98 5.65 -9.65
N THR A 354 13.76 6.14 -9.97
CA THR A 354 13.30 7.45 -9.41
C THR A 354 12.33 7.42 -8.24
N SER A 355 11.67 6.29 -7.95
CA SER A 355 10.92 6.14 -6.70
C SER A 355 11.64 5.15 -5.77
N PHE A 356 11.90 5.60 -4.55
CA PHE A 356 12.58 4.82 -3.52
C PHE A 356 11.90 3.45 -3.28
N GLU A 357 10.57 3.41 -3.30
CA GLU A 357 9.80 2.16 -3.17
C GLU A 357 10.01 1.21 -4.35
N HIS A 358 10.07 1.72 -5.58
CA HIS A 358 10.32 0.86 -6.74
C HIS A 358 11.72 0.27 -6.67
N LEU A 359 12.72 1.06 -6.28
CA LEU A 359 14.05 0.55 -6.01
C LEU A 359 14.03 -0.54 -4.93
N GLN A 360 13.28 -0.36 -3.84
CA GLN A 360 13.13 -1.42 -2.82
C GLN A 360 12.49 -2.69 -3.37
N HIS A 361 11.44 -2.57 -4.18
CA HIS A 361 10.81 -3.73 -4.82
C HIS A 361 11.75 -4.43 -5.80
N HIS A 362 12.49 -3.67 -6.62
CA HIS A 362 13.49 -4.20 -7.55
C HIS A 362 14.59 -4.94 -6.79
N LEU A 363 15.12 -4.36 -5.71
CA LEU A 363 16.10 -5.03 -4.84
C LEU A 363 15.53 -6.30 -4.20
N ALA A 364 14.24 -6.31 -3.84
CA ALA A 364 13.57 -7.49 -3.31
C ALA A 364 13.37 -8.59 -4.37
N ASP A 365 13.07 -8.22 -5.62
CA ASP A 365 12.96 -9.16 -6.76
C ASP A 365 14.33 -9.73 -7.12
N MET A 366 15.38 -8.89 -7.17
CA MET A 366 16.76 -9.34 -7.37
C MET A 366 17.21 -10.28 -6.24
N GLY A 367 16.83 -9.99 -5.00
CA GLY A 367 17.11 -10.85 -3.85
C GLY A 367 16.44 -12.23 -3.93
N GLU A 368 15.25 -12.32 -4.54
CA GLU A 368 14.59 -13.60 -4.81
C GLU A 368 15.29 -14.41 -5.90
N LEU A 369 15.85 -13.72 -6.89
CA LEU A 369 16.60 -14.31 -7.98
C LEU A 369 18.10 -14.18 -7.73
N ILE A 370 18.56 -14.29 -6.48
CA ILE A 370 19.95 -14.00 -6.10
C ILE A 370 20.97 -14.80 -6.91
N GLU A 371 20.62 -16.01 -7.36
CA GLU A 371 21.45 -16.86 -8.22
C GLU A 371 21.70 -16.25 -9.62
N GLN A 372 20.87 -15.31 -10.06
CA GLN A 372 20.93 -14.60 -11.34
C GLN A 372 21.61 -13.22 -11.22
N HIS A 373 21.97 -12.80 -10.01
CA HIS A 373 22.50 -11.47 -9.73
C HIS A 373 23.83 -11.54 -8.96
N THR A 374 24.73 -10.61 -9.26
CA THR A 374 26.01 -10.46 -8.57
C THR A 374 25.94 -9.35 -7.53
N LYS A 375 26.86 -9.35 -6.56
CA LYS A 375 27.04 -8.22 -5.62
C LYS A 375 27.13 -6.88 -6.36
N ALA A 376 27.89 -6.84 -7.46
CA ALA A 376 28.05 -5.63 -8.26
C ALA A 376 26.74 -5.08 -8.83
N ASP A 377 25.79 -5.95 -9.22
CA ASP A 377 24.50 -5.52 -9.77
C ASP A 377 23.70 -4.70 -8.75
N PHE A 378 23.67 -5.15 -7.49
CA PHE A 378 23.01 -4.41 -6.41
C PHE A 378 23.67 -3.05 -6.16
N PHE A 379 25.00 -3.03 -5.99
CA PHE A 379 25.72 -1.79 -5.67
C PHE A 379 25.72 -0.78 -6.82
N ASN A 380 25.74 -1.23 -8.08
CA ASN A 380 25.60 -0.34 -9.24
C ASN A 380 24.24 0.37 -9.25
N LEU A 381 23.17 -0.35 -8.90
CA LEU A 381 21.82 0.22 -8.81
C LEU A 381 21.74 1.27 -7.68
N VAL A 382 22.36 1.02 -6.53
CA VAL A 382 22.46 2.00 -5.44
C VAL A 382 23.25 3.24 -5.87
N GLN A 383 24.39 3.04 -6.53
CA GLN A 383 25.24 4.15 -6.96
C GLN A 383 24.51 5.03 -7.98
N GLN A 384 23.85 4.41 -8.95
CA GLN A 384 23.01 5.13 -9.92
C GLN A 384 21.91 5.93 -9.21
N PHE A 385 21.22 5.32 -8.24
CA PHE A 385 20.21 6.02 -7.45
C PHE A 385 20.79 7.23 -6.71
N VAL A 386 21.93 7.08 -6.04
CA VAL A 386 22.60 8.19 -5.33
C VAL A 386 23.01 9.30 -6.28
N ASP A 387 23.54 8.95 -7.45
CA ASP A 387 23.97 9.92 -8.46
C ASP A 387 22.80 10.73 -9.02
N ASP A 388 21.67 10.06 -9.26
CA ASP A 388 20.43 10.67 -9.75
C ASP A 388 19.77 11.58 -8.69
N HIS A 389 19.98 11.30 -7.41
CA HIS A 389 19.34 12.01 -6.28
C HIS A 389 20.29 12.92 -5.48
N ARG A 390 21.51 13.16 -5.96
CA ARG A 390 22.58 13.88 -5.23
C ARG A 390 22.24 15.30 -4.73
N ASN A 391 21.11 15.85 -5.16
CA ASN A 391 20.69 17.23 -4.90
C ASN A 391 19.45 17.33 -4.00
N LEU A 392 18.93 16.19 -3.55
CA LEU A 392 17.97 16.16 -2.46
C LEU A 392 18.56 16.86 -1.22
N PRO A 393 17.71 17.38 -0.32
CA PRO A 393 18.14 17.79 1.01
C PRO A 393 19.08 16.76 1.64
N PRO A 394 20.21 17.18 2.24
CA PRO A 394 21.22 16.26 2.77
C PRO A 394 20.67 15.19 3.70
N ALA A 395 19.65 15.53 4.49
CA ALA A 395 18.92 14.57 5.32
C ALA A 395 18.25 13.49 4.48
N LEU A 396 17.38 13.87 3.53
CA LEU A 396 16.67 12.93 2.65
C LEU A 396 17.63 12.04 1.86
N LEU A 397 18.69 12.61 1.28
CA LEU A 397 19.69 11.82 0.56
C LEU A 397 20.36 10.80 1.49
N ALA A 398 20.75 11.21 2.68
CA ALA A 398 21.35 10.31 3.65
C ALA A 398 20.36 9.22 4.12
N MET A 399 19.11 9.61 4.32
CA MET A 399 18.03 8.72 4.71
C MET A 399 17.76 7.65 3.64
N GLN A 400 17.62 8.06 2.38
CA GLN A 400 17.46 7.16 1.24
C GLN A 400 18.67 6.25 1.05
N THR A 401 19.89 6.81 1.08
CA THR A 401 21.12 6.03 0.93
C THR A 401 21.22 4.95 2.01
N TYR A 402 20.91 5.30 3.26
CA TYR A 402 20.86 4.33 4.35
C TYR A 402 19.80 3.25 4.08
N ALA A 403 18.58 3.66 3.76
CA ALA A 403 17.46 2.76 3.58
C ALA A 403 17.66 1.80 2.38
N VAL A 404 18.32 2.25 1.31
CA VAL A 404 18.71 1.41 0.17
C VAL A 404 19.77 0.38 0.60
N LYS A 405 20.82 0.79 1.33
CA LYS A 405 21.83 -0.15 1.85
C LYS A 405 21.23 -1.19 2.79
N SER A 406 20.36 -0.77 3.71
CA SER A 406 19.64 -1.67 4.60
C SER A 406 18.68 -2.60 3.85
N SER A 407 18.20 -2.22 2.67
CA SER A 407 17.39 -3.09 1.83
C SER A 407 18.21 -4.21 1.19
N ILE A 408 19.47 -3.95 0.80
CA ILE A 408 20.40 -5.00 0.33
C ILE A 408 20.67 -5.99 1.46
N ALA A 409 21.03 -5.50 2.65
CA ALA A 409 21.26 -6.35 3.82
C ALA A 409 20.08 -7.27 4.12
N ARG A 410 18.86 -6.78 3.89
CA ARG A 410 17.62 -7.51 4.14
C ARG A 410 17.26 -8.52 3.04
N PHE A 411 17.39 -8.15 1.78
CA PHE A 411 16.90 -8.96 0.64
C PHE A 411 17.98 -9.83 0.02
N ALA A 412 19.24 -9.46 0.20
CA ALA A 412 20.39 -10.10 -0.43
C ALA A 412 21.48 -10.38 0.62
N GLN A 413 21.10 -10.78 1.84
CA GLN A 413 22.05 -11.12 2.91
C GLN A 413 23.18 -12.09 2.47
N PRO A 414 22.96 -13.10 1.61
CA PRO A 414 24.03 -14.01 1.18
C PRO A 414 25.20 -13.37 0.44
N ILE A 415 25.03 -12.16 -0.12
CA ILE A 415 26.10 -11.41 -0.81
C ILE A 415 26.78 -10.37 0.09
N CYS A 416 26.32 -10.22 1.34
CA CYS A 416 26.95 -9.34 2.33
C CYS A 416 28.09 -10.09 3.02
N GLU A 417 29.31 -9.58 2.90
CA GLU A 417 30.55 -10.21 3.35
C GLU A 417 31.09 -9.58 4.64
N THR A 418 30.70 -8.33 4.93
CA THR A 418 31.17 -7.61 6.13
C THR A 418 30.03 -7.30 7.10
N PRO A 419 30.31 -7.16 8.41
CA PRO A 419 29.33 -6.73 9.39
C PRO A 419 28.66 -5.39 9.04
N GLU A 420 29.40 -4.45 8.42
CA GLU A 420 28.87 -3.15 7.99
C GLU A 420 27.93 -3.26 6.79
N GLU A 421 28.07 -4.29 5.96
CA GLU A 421 27.13 -4.59 4.87
C GLU A 421 25.84 -5.22 5.38
N ILE A 422 25.93 -6.02 6.45
CA ILE A 422 24.79 -6.69 7.10
C ILE A 422 24.03 -5.71 8.00
N THR A 423 24.75 -4.84 8.70
CA THR A 423 24.20 -3.86 9.64
C THR A 423 24.79 -2.48 9.34
N PRO A 424 24.22 -1.75 8.36
CA PRO A 424 24.72 -0.43 8.01
C PRO A 424 24.70 0.50 9.22
N SER A 425 25.85 1.14 9.49
CA SER A 425 25.97 2.16 10.55
C SER A 425 25.62 3.55 10.01
N ILE A 426 25.08 4.40 10.88
CA ILE A 426 24.73 5.79 10.57
C ILE A 426 25.61 6.73 11.41
N SER A 427 26.37 7.58 10.71
CA SER A 427 27.30 8.49 11.39
C SER A 427 26.57 9.46 12.31
N THR A 428 27.24 9.88 13.40
CA THR A 428 26.78 10.92 14.33
C THR A 428 26.29 12.18 13.60
N LYS A 429 27.05 12.62 12.58
CA LYS A 429 26.70 13.77 11.73
C LYS A 429 25.40 13.53 10.97
N THR A 430 25.21 12.33 10.42
CA THR A 430 23.99 11.96 9.69
C THR A 430 22.78 11.95 10.61
N GLN A 431 22.90 11.36 11.80
CA GLN A 431 21.82 11.30 12.79
C GLN A 431 21.36 12.72 13.18
N GLN A 432 22.31 13.63 13.46
CA GLN A 432 21.98 15.02 13.77
C GLN A 432 21.28 15.73 12.61
N ILE A 433 21.77 15.58 11.38
CA ILE A 433 21.15 16.20 10.19
C ILE A 433 19.71 15.70 9.99
N VAL A 434 19.44 14.42 10.26
CA VAL A 434 18.08 13.85 10.18
C VAL A 434 17.19 14.44 11.27
N ILE A 435 17.65 14.51 12.52
CA ILE A 435 16.90 15.12 13.63
C ILE A 435 16.55 16.58 13.31
N ASP A 436 17.54 17.36 12.86
CA ASP A 436 17.35 18.77 12.51
C ASP A 436 16.37 18.92 11.35
N TYR A 437 16.38 18.00 10.39
CA TYR A 437 15.42 17.99 9.29
C TYR A 437 14.00 17.70 9.79
N VAL A 438 13.79 16.59 10.50
CA VAL A 438 12.45 16.20 11.00
C VAL A 438 11.87 17.26 11.92
N SER A 439 12.69 17.84 12.81
CA SER A 439 12.28 18.88 13.75
C SER A 439 11.75 20.15 13.04
N ARG A 440 12.18 20.40 11.80
CA ARG A 440 11.77 21.56 11.00
C ARG A 440 10.55 21.28 10.11
N LEU A 441 10.16 20.03 9.93
CA LEU A 441 8.98 19.69 9.15
C LEU A 441 7.72 20.18 9.84
N GLU A 442 6.70 20.54 9.07
CA GLU A 442 5.36 20.80 9.62
C GLU A 442 4.69 19.47 9.97
N TRP A 443 4.79 18.49 9.07
CA TRP A 443 4.31 17.13 9.21
C TRP A 443 5.20 16.18 8.38
N ILE A 444 5.12 14.88 8.67
CA ILE A 444 5.87 13.82 7.99
C ILE A 444 5.06 13.33 6.78
N SER A 445 5.65 13.43 5.60
CA SER A 445 5.09 12.86 4.36
C SER A 445 5.21 11.34 4.28
N HIS A 446 4.54 10.75 3.29
CA HIS A 446 4.68 9.34 2.94
C HIS A 446 6.16 8.92 2.79
N LEU A 447 6.91 9.60 1.92
CA LEU A 447 8.34 9.33 1.73
C LEU A 447 9.16 9.52 3.02
N ASP A 448 8.88 10.53 3.83
CA ASP A 448 9.59 10.70 5.11
C ASP A 448 9.36 9.48 6.02
N ALA A 449 8.11 9.00 6.14
CA ALA A 449 7.77 7.84 6.96
C ALA A 449 8.44 6.55 6.45
N LEU A 450 8.43 6.34 5.12
CA LEU A 450 9.12 5.21 4.47
C LEU A 450 10.62 5.17 4.80
N LEU A 451 11.26 6.32 4.90
CA LEU A 451 12.68 6.43 5.15
C LEU A 451 13.03 6.37 6.63
N LEU A 452 12.26 7.08 7.47
CA LEU A 452 12.47 7.12 8.91
C LEU A 452 12.32 5.73 9.53
N LYS A 453 11.32 4.94 9.10
CA LYS A 453 11.14 3.56 9.58
C LYS A 453 12.35 2.67 9.30
N MET A 454 13.08 2.93 8.21
CA MET A 454 14.27 2.18 7.84
C MET A 454 15.51 2.61 8.62
N ILE A 455 15.57 3.88 9.05
CA ILE A 455 16.72 4.46 9.78
C ILE A 455 16.67 4.17 11.26
N LEU A 456 15.48 4.19 11.87
CA LEU A 456 15.30 4.03 13.31
C LEU A 456 16.11 2.87 13.92
N PRO A 457 16.20 1.67 13.30
CA PRO A 457 17.03 0.58 13.81
C PRO A 457 18.54 0.88 13.93
N GLY A 458 19.07 1.81 13.13
CA GLY A 458 20.49 2.17 13.14
C GLY A 458 20.83 3.33 14.09
N VAL A 459 19.83 3.98 14.69
CA VAL A 459 20.03 5.19 15.51
C VAL A 459 20.64 4.82 16.86
N THR A 460 21.68 5.55 17.27
CA THR A 460 22.42 5.25 18.50
C THR A 460 21.82 5.93 19.73
N GLU A 461 22.24 5.49 20.92
CA GLU A 461 21.71 5.95 22.21
C GLU A 461 21.57 7.47 22.37
N PRO A 462 22.57 8.30 22.01
CA PRO A 462 22.46 9.75 22.20
C PRO A 462 21.37 10.41 21.36
N TYR A 463 20.83 9.73 20.35
CA TYR A 463 19.99 10.30 19.30
C TYR A 463 18.58 9.71 19.24
N ILE A 464 18.36 8.49 19.77
CA ILE A 464 17.06 7.81 19.64
C ILE A 464 15.92 8.62 20.23
N GLU A 465 16.14 9.26 21.37
CA GLU A 465 15.12 10.04 22.08
C GLU A 465 14.78 11.30 21.31
N SER A 466 15.78 12.09 20.92
CA SER A 466 15.57 13.31 20.15
C SER A 466 14.90 13.05 18.80
N LEU A 467 15.29 11.97 18.11
CA LEU A 467 14.66 11.62 16.84
C LEU A 467 13.21 11.17 17.04
N THR A 468 12.95 10.28 18.00
CA THR A 468 11.60 9.79 18.27
C THR A 468 10.67 10.94 18.65
N LEU A 469 11.11 11.82 19.57
CA LEU A 469 10.32 12.99 19.99
C LEU A 469 10.15 14.03 18.89
N ALA A 470 11.06 14.10 17.90
CA ALA A 470 10.87 14.91 16.70
C ALA A 470 9.83 14.31 15.75
N ILE A 471 9.72 12.98 15.67
CA ILE A 471 8.81 12.26 14.77
C ILE A 471 7.35 12.34 15.25
N LEU A 472 7.08 11.92 16.49
CA LEU A 472 5.71 11.65 16.95
C LEU A 472 4.74 12.84 16.75
N PRO A 473 5.11 14.10 17.09
CA PRO A 473 4.22 15.25 16.94
C PRO A 473 3.96 15.65 15.47
N LYS A 474 4.72 15.10 14.52
CA LYS A 474 4.67 15.44 13.09
C LYS A 474 3.86 14.44 12.27
N ILE A 475 3.39 13.35 12.87
CA ILE A 475 2.54 12.38 12.19
C ILE A 475 1.11 12.93 12.13
N LYS A 476 0.61 13.18 10.91
CA LYS A 476 -0.72 13.75 10.69
C LYS A 476 -1.78 12.63 10.58
N PRO A 477 -2.86 12.66 11.38
CA PRO A 477 -3.92 11.67 11.29
C PRO A 477 -4.55 11.59 9.89
N GLY A 478 -4.75 10.38 9.39
CA GLY A 478 -5.31 10.09 8.07
C GLY A 478 -4.38 10.39 6.90
N SER A 479 -3.12 10.76 7.14
CA SER A 479 -2.12 10.91 6.07
C SER A 479 -1.52 9.56 5.66
N PRO A 480 -0.97 9.45 4.45
CA PRO A 480 -0.19 8.26 4.06
C PRO A 480 1.00 8.02 4.99
N GLY A 481 1.67 9.08 5.46
CA GLY A 481 2.78 8.99 6.41
C GLY A 481 2.39 8.34 7.75
N GLU A 482 1.18 8.59 8.25
CA GLU A 482 0.65 7.88 9.42
C GLU A 482 0.48 6.38 9.15
N SER A 483 -0.17 6.05 8.03
CA SER A 483 -0.41 4.65 7.66
C SER A 483 0.89 3.86 7.61
N GLU A 484 1.94 4.44 7.04
CA GLU A 484 3.27 3.82 6.98
C GLU A 484 3.89 3.55 8.35
N PHE A 485 3.79 4.49 9.29
CA PHE A 485 4.30 4.28 10.64
C PHE A 485 3.51 3.21 11.41
N TYR A 486 2.19 3.21 11.29
CA TYR A 486 1.34 2.23 11.98
C TYR A 486 1.56 0.81 11.44
N GLN A 487 1.72 0.64 10.12
CA GLN A 487 2.01 -0.67 9.52
C GLN A 487 3.35 -1.27 9.98
N LYS A 488 4.26 -0.43 10.47
CA LYS A 488 5.61 -0.80 10.90
C LYS A 488 5.94 -0.26 12.30
N SER A 489 4.93 -0.22 13.17
CA SER A 489 5.01 0.36 14.51
C SER A 489 6.17 -0.18 15.36
N SER A 490 6.57 -1.42 15.09
CA SER A 490 7.69 -2.09 15.76
C SER A 490 9.03 -1.35 15.63
N PHE A 491 9.26 -0.60 14.55
CA PHE A 491 10.52 0.15 14.41
C PHE A 491 10.61 1.35 15.36
N LEU A 492 9.46 1.92 15.78
CA LEU A 492 9.41 2.96 16.80
C LEU A 492 9.62 2.39 18.21
N THR A 493 9.29 1.11 18.44
CA THR A 493 9.38 0.49 19.77
C THR A 493 10.73 -0.18 20.04
N TYR A 494 11.36 -0.78 19.02
CA TYR A 494 12.58 -1.56 19.21
C TYR A 494 13.78 -0.73 19.66
N GLY A 495 13.97 0.47 19.11
CA GLY A 495 15.07 1.35 19.54
C GLY A 495 14.99 1.71 21.03
N PRO A 496 13.88 2.30 21.51
CA PRO A 496 13.68 2.59 22.93
C PRO A 496 13.82 1.36 23.83
N LEU A 497 13.30 0.21 23.41
CA LEU A 497 13.44 -1.04 24.15
C LEU A 497 14.90 -1.49 24.24
N TYR A 498 15.58 -1.60 23.10
CA TYR A 498 16.99 -2.03 22.98
C TYR A 498 17.93 -1.18 23.84
N LEU A 499 17.70 0.14 23.82
CA LEU A 499 18.48 1.14 24.53
C LEU A 499 17.95 1.40 25.95
N GLN A 500 17.02 0.56 26.43
CA GLN A 500 16.47 0.57 27.78
C GLN A 500 15.86 1.92 28.22
N LYS A 501 15.30 2.67 27.28
CA LYS A 501 14.63 3.96 27.51
C LYS A 501 13.15 3.74 27.85
N GLY A 502 12.87 3.25 29.06
CA GLY A 502 11.51 2.87 29.50
C GLY A 502 10.45 3.97 29.36
N GLU A 503 10.79 5.23 29.67
CA GLU A 503 9.89 6.38 29.51
C GLU A 503 9.61 6.71 28.03
N LEU A 504 10.63 6.61 27.18
CA LEU A 504 10.47 6.82 25.74
C LEU A 504 9.61 5.69 25.13
N LEU A 505 9.82 4.45 25.57
CA LEU A 505 8.99 3.31 25.17
C LEU A 505 7.53 3.51 25.55
N ARG A 506 7.27 4.06 26.75
CA ARG A 506 5.93 4.43 27.21
C ARG A 506 5.30 5.50 26.33
N THR A 507 6.05 6.55 25.97
CA THR A 507 5.58 7.60 25.06
C THR A 507 5.22 7.04 23.68
N VAL A 508 6.04 6.13 23.14
CA VAL A 508 5.75 5.45 21.87
C VAL A 508 4.51 4.57 21.97
N ALA A 509 4.34 3.80 23.05
CA ALA A 509 3.15 2.96 23.25
C ALA A 509 1.87 3.81 23.34
N GLU A 510 1.90 4.90 24.12
CA GLU A 510 0.78 5.86 24.22
C GLU A 510 0.43 6.48 22.86
N PHE A 511 1.44 6.82 22.04
CA PHE A 511 1.23 7.31 20.68
C PHE A 511 0.55 6.27 19.77
N LEU A 512 0.96 5.00 19.86
CA LEU A 512 0.44 3.90 19.04
C LEU A 512 -0.94 3.42 19.51
N THR A 513 -1.89 4.35 19.56
CA THR A 513 -3.29 4.08 19.86
C THR A 513 -4.02 3.58 18.61
N TYR A 514 -4.73 2.47 18.76
CA TYR A 514 -5.48 1.85 17.67
C TYR A 514 -6.65 2.71 17.18
N HIS A 515 -6.90 2.69 15.87
CA HIS A 515 -8.02 3.39 15.23
C HIS A 515 -8.76 2.48 14.25
N GLN A 516 -10.09 2.61 14.21
CA GLN A 516 -10.98 1.81 13.33
C GLN A 516 -10.69 1.96 11.83
N ARG A 517 -10.04 3.06 11.39
CA ARG A 517 -9.60 3.20 10.00
C ARG A 517 -8.63 2.10 9.55
N PHE A 518 -8.02 1.38 10.50
CA PHE A 518 -7.09 0.27 10.26
C PHE A 518 -7.71 -1.12 10.51
N ASP A 519 -9.04 -1.25 10.61
CA ASP A 519 -9.70 -2.55 10.90
C ASP A 519 -9.35 -3.64 9.87
N ALA A 520 -9.10 -3.28 8.62
CA ALA A 520 -8.67 -4.22 7.58
C ALA A 520 -7.20 -4.66 7.68
N ASP A 521 -6.38 -3.98 8.49
CA ASP A 521 -4.96 -4.30 8.67
C ASP A 521 -4.67 -4.85 10.06
N TRP A 522 -4.70 -6.19 10.15
CA TRP A 522 -4.40 -6.90 11.39
C TRP A 522 -2.97 -6.61 11.91
N ARG A 523 -2.02 -6.20 11.05
CA ARG A 523 -0.65 -5.88 11.47
C ARG A 523 -0.62 -4.62 12.32
N VAL A 524 -1.51 -3.67 12.03
CA VAL A 524 -1.65 -2.42 12.78
C VAL A 524 -2.26 -2.72 14.14
N GLN A 525 -3.37 -3.46 14.18
CA GLN A 525 -3.99 -3.94 15.43
C GLN A 525 -2.96 -4.62 16.35
N ARG A 526 -2.28 -5.63 15.78
CA ARG A 526 -1.18 -6.33 16.44
C ARG A 526 -0.06 -5.37 16.85
N GLY A 527 0.35 -4.48 15.96
CA GLY A 527 1.49 -3.58 16.16
C GLY A 527 1.28 -2.60 17.31
N CYS A 528 0.07 -2.06 17.45
CA CYS A 528 -0.34 -1.26 18.60
C CYS A 528 -0.33 -2.10 19.87
N ALA A 529 -1.03 -3.24 19.88
CA ALA A 529 -1.08 -4.12 21.05
C ALA A 529 0.29 -4.61 21.51
N TYR A 530 1.17 -4.91 20.55
CA TYR A 530 2.53 -5.35 20.80
C TYR A 530 3.39 -4.26 21.43
N ALA A 531 3.24 -3.01 21.00
CA ALA A 531 3.94 -1.87 21.60
C ALA A 531 3.57 -1.70 23.08
N HIS A 532 2.27 -1.77 23.39
CA HIS A 532 1.76 -1.73 24.76
C HIS A 532 2.26 -2.91 25.59
N LEU A 533 2.19 -4.12 25.05
CA LEU A 533 2.67 -5.32 25.74
C LEU A 533 4.17 -5.27 26.03
N LEU A 534 5.00 -4.84 25.07
CA LEU A 534 6.43 -4.65 25.31
C LEU A 534 6.70 -3.59 26.39
N CYS A 535 5.95 -2.49 26.39
CA CYS A 535 6.06 -1.44 27.40
C CYS A 535 5.67 -1.96 28.79
N GLU A 536 4.54 -2.67 28.91
CA GLU A 536 4.08 -3.30 30.15
C GLU A 536 5.11 -4.31 30.67
N THR A 537 5.53 -5.26 29.84
CA THR A 537 6.52 -6.30 30.19
C THR A 537 7.86 -5.68 30.60
N PHE A 538 8.32 -4.65 29.89
CA PHE A 538 9.60 -4.02 30.20
C PHE A 538 9.55 -3.17 31.48
N ASN A 539 8.55 -2.31 31.64
CA ASN A 539 8.48 -1.36 32.75
C ASN A 539 7.89 -1.97 34.03
N GLN A 540 6.98 -2.94 33.93
CA GLN A 540 6.25 -3.53 35.05
C GLN A 540 6.08 -5.05 34.90
N PRO A 541 7.18 -5.83 34.89
CA PRO A 541 7.10 -7.28 34.67
C PRO A 541 6.38 -7.96 35.84
N THR A 542 5.38 -8.77 35.51
CA THR A 542 4.68 -9.69 36.41
C THR A 542 4.62 -11.08 35.76
N PRO A 543 4.40 -12.16 36.52
CA PRO A 543 4.19 -13.50 35.94
C PRO A 543 3.11 -13.51 34.86
N GLU A 544 2.02 -12.76 35.07
CA GLU A 544 0.87 -12.68 34.15
C GLU A 544 1.23 -11.91 32.87
N THR A 545 1.91 -10.78 32.97
CA THR A 545 2.33 -9.99 31.79
C THR A 545 3.39 -10.73 30.97
N ASN A 546 4.32 -11.42 31.63
CA ASN A 546 5.30 -12.28 30.95
C ASN A 546 4.62 -13.46 30.23
N GLN A 547 3.64 -14.10 30.88
CA GLN A 547 2.88 -15.19 30.27
C GLN A 547 2.09 -14.72 29.04
N ARG A 548 1.40 -13.58 29.13
CA ARG A 548 0.73 -12.93 27.99
C ARG A 548 1.70 -12.66 26.83
N ALA A 549 2.91 -12.18 27.13
CA ALA A 549 3.93 -11.93 26.12
C ALA A 549 4.41 -13.22 25.43
N ILE A 550 4.61 -14.30 26.20
CA ILE A 550 4.97 -15.61 25.65
C ILE A 550 3.86 -16.17 24.76
N GLU A 551 2.59 -16.06 25.19
CA GLU A 551 1.42 -16.50 24.42
C GLU A 551 1.28 -15.71 23.11
N PHE A 552 1.46 -14.39 23.17
CA PHE A 552 1.47 -13.52 22.01
C PHE A 552 2.54 -13.95 20.99
N GLY A 553 3.78 -14.22 21.45
CA GLY A 553 4.88 -14.68 20.57
C GLY A 553 4.56 -16.01 19.88
N LYS A 554 4.06 -17.00 20.65
CA LYS A 554 3.63 -18.30 20.11
C LYS A 554 2.53 -18.18 19.06
N ALA A 555 1.50 -17.36 19.34
CA ALA A 555 0.41 -17.12 18.40
C ALA A 555 0.92 -16.44 17.12
N PHE A 556 1.78 -15.42 17.27
CA PHE A 556 2.37 -14.71 16.14
C PHE A 556 3.18 -15.63 15.21
N LYS A 557 4.04 -16.48 15.78
CA LYS A 557 4.81 -17.47 15.00
C LYS A 557 3.91 -18.40 14.21
N SER A 558 2.80 -18.82 14.81
CA SER A 558 1.83 -19.72 14.18
C SER A 558 1.11 -19.07 13.00
N LEU A 559 0.77 -17.78 13.11
CA LEU A 559 0.07 -17.03 12.05
C LEU A 559 0.88 -16.88 10.76
N ILE A 560 2.20 -16.73 10.85
CA ILE A 560 3.03 -16.42 9.69
C ILE A 560 3.98 -17.56 9.29
N ALA A 561 4.07 -18.64 10.08
CA ALA A 561 4.91 -19.81 9.81
C ALA A 561 6.38 -19.44 9.52
N TYR A 562 6.99 -18.71 10.45
CA TYR A 562 8.40 -18.33 10.43
C TYR A 562 9.21 -19.23 11.36
N GLN A 563 10.16 -20.01 10.84
CA GLN A 563 11.12 -20.71 11.70
C GLN A 563 12.44 -19.95 11.87
N ASP A 564 12.91 -19.16 10.87
CA ASP A 564 14.33 -18.73 10.85
C ASP A 564 14.59 -17.23 10.55
N ALA A 565 13.63 -16.32 10.72
CA ALA A 565 13.90 -14.89 10.51
C ALA A 565 14.44 -14.21 11.80
N PRO A 566 15.48 -13.36 11.73
CA PRO A 566 16.05 -12.67 12.90
C PRO A 566 15.14 -11.57 13.51
N PHE A 567 14.02 -11.22 12.87
CA PHE A 567 13.11 -10.13 13.27
C PHE A 567 11.82 -10.60 13.96
N VAL A 568 11.84 -11.77 14.60
CA VAL A 568 10.63 -12.34 15.22
C VAL A 568 10.31 -11.63 16.55
N PRO A 569 9.05 -11.23 16.80
CA PRO A 569 8.58 -10.65 18.06
C PRO A 569 9.06 -11.39 19.32
N ASP A 570 9.24 -12.70 19.24
CA ASP A 570 9.74 -13.55 20.31
C ASP A 570 11.11 -13.13 20.83
N ARG A 571 12.06 -12.70 19.97
CA ARG A 571 13.38 -12.25 20.44
C ARG A 571 13.27 -10.98 21.27
N TRP A 572 12.45 -10.04 20.81
CA TRP A 572 12.19 -8.78 21.50
C TRP A 572 11.33 -8.94 22.76
N ILE A 573 10.38 -9.89 22.75
CA ILE A 573 9.61 -10.29 23.93
C ILE A 573 10.53 -10.92 24.96
N GLN A 574 11.35 -11.89 24.56
CA GLN A 574 12.30 -12.55 25.45
C GLN A 574 13.29 -11.54 26.02
N PHE A 575 13.74 -10.58 25.20
CA PHE A 575 14.57 -9.48 25.68
C PHE A 575 13.83 -8.58 26.67
N ALA A 576 12.56 -8.23 26.43
CA ALA A 576 11.78 -7.44 27.37
C ALA A 576 11.60 -8.14 28.72
N ILE A 577 11.47 -9.48 28.72
CA ILE A 577 11.36 -10.32 29.91
C ILE A 577 12.71 -10.42 30.65
N ASP A 578 13.77 -10.80 29.92
CA ASP A 578 15.07 -11.14 30.51
C ASP A 578 15.94 -9.92 30.81
N ARG A 579 15.71 -8.81 30.08
CA ARG A 579 16.54 -7.60 30.08
C ARG A 579 18.03 -7.87 29.80
N ASP A 580 18.32 -8.98 29.11
CA ASP A 580 19.67 -9.45 28.83
C ASP A 580 20.05 -9.23 27.37
N TYR A 581 20.93 -8.25 27.15
CA TYR A 581 21.40 -7.84 25.83
C TYR A 581 22.23 -8.92 25.12
N LYS A 582 22.90 -9.80 25.88
CA LYS A 582 23.72 -10.88 25.30
C LYS A 582 22.87 -11.89 24.53
N LYS A 583 21.55 -11.92 24.78
CA LYS A 583 20.60 -12.79 24.07
C LYS A 583 20.08 -12.21 22.76
N LEU A 584 20.38 -10.94 22.45
CA LEU A 584 20.04 -10.29 21.17
C LEU A 584 21.18 -10.34 20.14
N GLU A 585 22.44 -10.49 20.57
CA GLU A 585 23.63 -10.52 19.69
C GLU A 585 23.88 -11.89 19.01
N HIS A 586 22.99 -12.87 19.23
CA HIS A 586 22.95 -14.19 18.60
C HIS A 586 21.55 -14.43 18.01
#